data_AF-A0AAU4K0Y9-F1
#
_entry.id   AF-A0AAU4K0Y9-F1
#
_cell.length_a   1.000
_cell.length_b   1.000
_cell.length_c   1.000
_cell.angle_alpha   90.00
_cell.angle_beta   90.00
_cell.angle_gamma   90.00
#
_symmetry.space_group_name_H-M   'P 1'
#
loop_
_entity.id
_entity.type
_entity.pdbx_description
1 polymer ?
#
loop_
_entity_poly.entity_id
_entity_poly.type
_entity_poly.pdbx_seq_one_letter_code
_entity_poly.pdbx_strand_id
1 'polypeptide(L)'
;MSDVMKADLDAIRALAGKQHDSASTIRGLDVGKAFSATISGLAGSDVEAVCARAETAVEAALAEVAARVDALADANRTAAETVGLADDTYAASIRATLNMEP
;
A
#
# COMPACT_ATOMS: atom_id res chain seq x y z
N MET A 1 -23.35 -14.03 -0.88
CA MET A 1 -22.35 -13.52 -1.83
C MET A 1 -22.55 -14.11 -3.22
N SER A 2 -22.61 -13.29 -4.27
CA SER A 2 -22.46 -13.81 -5.64
C SER A 2 -20.98 -14.13 -5.91
N ASP A 3 -20.69 -15.10 -6.79
CA ASP A 3 -19.31 -15.47 -7.15
C ASP A 3 -18.52 -14.28 -7.70
N VAL A 4 -19.21 -13.36 -8.39
CA VAL A 4 -18.63 -12.10 -8.89
C VAL A 4 -18.16 -11.21 -7.75
N MET A 5 -18.98 -11.05 -6.70
CA MET A 5 -18.66 -10.19 -5.56
C MET A 5 -17.51 -10.76 -4.71
N LYS A 6 -17.40 -12.09 -4.63
CA LYS A 6 -16.26 -12.77 -4.00
C LYS A 6 -14.96 -12.58 -4.80
N ALA A 7 -15.02 -12.72 -6.13
CA ALA A 7 -13.87 -12.50 -7.01
C ALA A 7 -13.37 -11.05 -6.93
N ASP A 8 -14.28 -10.08 -6.85
CA ASP A 8 -13.92 -8.66 -6.69
C ASP A 8 -13.23 -8.40 -5.33
N LEU A 9 -13.71 -9.01 -4.24
CA LEU A 9 -13.06 -8.90 -2.92
C LEU A 9 -11.66 -9.52 -2.89
N ASP A 10 -11.49 -10.67 -3.52
CA ASP A 10 -10.19 -11.32 -3.63
C ASP A 10 -9.22 -10.50 -4.50
N ALA A 11 -9.71 -9.85 -5.56
CA ALA A 11 -8.92 -8.93 -6.37
C ALA A 11 -8.49 -7.68 -5.58
N ILE A 12 -9.37 -7.11 -4.74
CA ILE A 12 -9.05 -5.96 -3.87
C ILE A 12 -7.98 -6.34 -2.84
N ARG A 13 -8.09 -7.52 -2.23
CA ARG A 13 -7.07 -8.03 -1.29
C ARG A 13 -5.73 -8.26 -1.97
N ALA A 14 -5.73 -8.83 -3.17
CA ALA A 14 -4.52 -9.02 -3.97
C ALA A 14 -3.87 -7.68 -4.36
N LEU A 15 -4.68 -6.66 -4.69
CA LEU A 15 -4.19 -5.31 -4.97
C LEU A 15 -3.54 -4.69 -3.74
N ALA A 16 -4.15 -4.82 -2.56
CA ALA A 16 -3.57 -4.35 -1.30
C ALA A 16 -2.22 -5.01 -1.00
N GLY A 17 -2.10 -6.32 -1.23
CA GLY A 17 -0.82 -7.04 -1.10
C GLY A 17 0.27 -6.47 -2.03
N LYS A 18 -0.04 -6.30 -3.32
CA LYS A 18 0.90 -5.71 -4.30
C LYS A 18 1.30 -4.29 -3.95
N GLN A 19 0.39 -3.50 -3.40
CA GLN A 19 0.68 -2.15 -2.92
C GLN A 19 1.69 -2.21 -1.77
N HIS A 20 1.48 -3.08 -0.78
CA HIS A 20 2.42 -3.25 0.32
C HIS A 20 3.82 -3.68 -0.15
N ASP A 21 3.91 -4.65 -1.07
CA ASP A 21 5.18 -5.08 -1.67
C ASP A 21 5.88 -3.94 -2.41
N SER A 22 5.11 -3.08 -3.10
CA SER A 22 5.64 -1.90 -3.78
C SER A 22 6.18 -0.87 -2.78
N ALA A 23 5.46 -0.63 -1.68
CA ALA A 23 5.94 0.25 -0.61
C ALA A 23 7.23 -0.29 0.03
N SER A 24 7.31 -1.60 0.28
CA SER A 24 8.53 -2.25 0.78
C SER A 24 9.69 -2.12 -0.21
N THR A 25 9.42 -2.27 -1.51
CA THR A 25 10.43 -2.10 -2.56
C THR A 25 10.96 -0.67 -2.59
N ILE A 26 10.09 0.32 -2.47
CA ILE A 26 10.45 1.75 -2.42
C ILE A 26 11.33 2.05 -1.21
N ARG A 27 10.99 1.51 -0.02
CA ARG A 27 11.81 1.65 1.19
C ARG A 27 13.18 0.97 1.07
N GLY A 28 13.30 -0.05 0.23
CA GLY A 28 14.56 -0.75 -0.04
C GLY A 28 15.47 -0.05 -1.04
N LEU A 29 15.05 1.06 -1.65
CA LEU A 29 15.89 1.83 -2.56
C LEU A 29 17.00 2.55 -1.79
N ASP A 30 18.24 2.18 -2.07
CA ASP A 30 19.43 2.80 -1.46
C ASP A 30 19.78 4.10 -2.21
N VAL A 31 19.13 5.18 -1.79
CA VAL A 31 19.33 6.53 -2.36
C VAL A 31 20.74 7.02 -2.06
N GLY A 32 21.25 6.76 -0.86
CA GLY A 32 22.61 7.14 -0.48
C GLY A 32 23.67 6.52 -1.39
N LYS A 33 23.51 5.27 -1.82
CA LYS A 33 24.41 4.67 -2.81
C LYS A 33 24.34 5.38 -4.17
N ALA A 34 23.17 5.85 -4.59
CA ALA A 34 23.01 6.58 -5.85
C ALA A 34 23.72 7.94 -5.85
N PHE A 35 23.79 8.62 -4.70
CA PHE A 35 24.46 9.92 -4.57
C PHE A 35 25.92 9.83 -4.08
N SER A 36 26.32 8.72 -3.44
CA SER A 36 27.64 8.55 -2.80
C SER A 36 28.84 8.80 -3.72
N ALA A 37 28.78 8.31 -4.97
CA ALA A 37 29.86 8.48 -5.95
C ALA A 37 29.99 9.94 -6.41
N THR A 38 28.85 10.62 -6.56
CA THR A 38 28.78 12.03 -6.95
C THR A 38 29.25 12.94 -5.81
N ILE A 39 28.80 12.68 -4.58
CA ILE A 39 29.21 13.41 -3.37
C ILE A 39 30.72 13.25 -3.14
N SER A 40 31.23 12.02 -3.20
CA SER A 40 32.67 11.76 -2.97
C SER A 40 33.56 12.40 -4.05
N GLY A 41 33.11 12.43 -5.31
CA GLY A 41 33.85 13.04 -6.42
C GLY A 41 33.86 14.58 -6.39
N LEU A 42 32.98 15.19 -5.60
CA LEU A 42 32.78 16.65 -5.53
C LEU A 42 33.08 17.22 -4.14
N ALA A 43 33.79 16.46 -3.30
CA ALA A 43 34.12 16.82 -1.93
C ALA A 43 34.75 18.22 -1.83
N GLY A 44 34.19 19.06 -0.96
CA GLY A 44 34.62 20.44 -0.73
C GLY A 44 34.03 21.47 -1.70
N SER A 45 33.12 21.08 -2.60
CA SER A 45 32.41 21.99 -3.50
C SER A 45 30.99 22.30 -3.02
N ASP A 46 30.43 23.43 -3.45
CA ASP A 46 29.02 23.75 -3.21
C ASP A 46 28.06 22.72 -3.83
N VAL A 47 28.51 21.97 -4.85
CA VAL A 47 27.72 20.92 -5.50
C VAL A 47 27.55 19.71 -4.59
N GLU A 48 28.52 19.42 -3.71
CA GLU A 48 28.42 18.37 -2.68
C GLU A 48 27.22 18.62 -1.76
N ALA A 49 27.09 19.86 -1.25
CA ALA A 49 26.00 20.26 -0.38
C ALA A 49 24.63 20.19 -1.09
N VAL A 50 24.59 20.50 -2.39
CA VAL A 50 23.39 20.37 -3.21
C VAL A 50 23.03 18.89 -3.41
N CYS A 51 24.00 18.02 -3.67
CA CYS A 51 23.78 16.58 -3.81
C CYS A 51 23.26 15.94 -2.52
N ALA A 52 23.83 16.29 -1.36
CA ALA A 52 23.36 15.80 -0.07
C ALA A 52 21.91 16.25 0.24
N ARG A 53 21.56 17.49 -0.10
CA ARG A 53 20.17 17.99 0.01
C ARG A 53 19.22 17.26 -0.94
N ALA A 54 19.66 16.99 -2.17
CA ALA A 54 18.87 16.24 -3.14
C ALA A 54 18.63 14.80 -2.69
N GLU A 55 19.66 14.12 -2.16
CA GLU A 55 19.56 12.79 -1.55
C GLU A 55 18.48 12.76 -0.46
N THR A 56 18.54 13.69 0.49
CA THR A 56 17.56 13.79 1.59
C THR A 56 16.14 14.03 1.08
N ALA A 57 15.99 14.91 0.08
CA ALA A 57 14.69 15.21 -0.52
C ALA A 57 14.09 14.01 -1.26
N VAL A 58 14.93 13.24 -1.96
CA VAL A 58 14.51 12.00 -2.65
C VAL A 58 14.12 10.93 -1.64
N GLU A 59 14.89 10.74 -0.57
CA GLU A 59 14.52 9.82 0.51
C GLU A 59 13.18 10.18 1.14
N ALA A 60 12.96 11.45 1.47
CA ALA A 60 11.70 11.93 2.02
C ALA A 60 10.52 11.69 1.08
N ALA A 61 10.69 11.96 -0.22
CA ALA A 61 9.65 11.74 -1.22
C ALA A 61 9.32 10.23 -1.38
N LEU A 62 10.32 9.36 -1.40
CA LEU A 62 10.12 7.92 -1.46
C LEU A 62 9.42 7.39 -0.21
N ALA A 63 9.79 7.88 0.97
CA ALA A 63 9.11 7.53 2.22
C ALA A 63 7.63 7.96 2.21
N GLU A 64 7.32 9.16 1.70
CA GLU A 64 5.96 9.66 1.57
C GLU A 64 5.13 8.81 0.58
N VAL A 65 5.70 8.44 -0.57
CA VAL A 65 5.04 7.57 -1.53
C VAL A 65 4.76 6.20 -0.91
N ALA A 66 5.74 5.60 -0.22
CA ALA A 66 5.54 4.32 0.45
C ALA A 66 4.43 4.40 1.52
N ALA A 67 4.37 5.48 2.30
CA ALA A 67 3.31 5.70 3.28
C ALA A 67 1.91 5.83 2.64
N ARG A 68 1.79 6.54 1.53
CA ARG A 68 0.52 6.65 0.77
C ARG A 68 0.09 5.32 0.20
N VAL A 69 1.03 4.52 -0.29
CA VAL A 69 0.74 3.20 -0.84
C VAL A 69 0.27 2.23 0.24
N ASP A 70 0.87 2.26 1.44
CA ASP A 70 0.39 1.48 2.59
C ASP A 70 -1.01 1.93 3.03
N ALA A 71 -1.29 3.23 3.07
CA ALA A 71 -2.61 3.75 3.41
C ALA A 71 -3.69 3.28 2.41
N LEU A 72 -3.36 3.20 1.11
CA LEU A 72 -4.25 2.64 0.09
C LEU A 72 -4.47 1.14 0.30
N ALA A 73 -3.42 0.39 0.65
CA ALA A 73 -3.53 -1.03 0.95
C ALA A 73 -4.44 -1.30 2.16
N ASP A 74 -4.30 -0.50 3.22
CA ASP A 74 -5.13 -0.61 4.43
C ASP A 74 -6.58 -0.22 4.18
N ALA A 75 -6.82 0.83 3.38
CA ALA A 75 -8.17 1.21 2.95
C ALA A 75 -8.84 0.09 2.13
N ASN A 76 -8.10 -0.53 1.21
CA ASN A 76 -8.57 -1.66 0.42
C ASN A 76 -8.90 -2.88 1.29
N ARG A 77 -8.05 -3.19 2.28
CA ARG A 77 -8.31 -4.28 3.24
C ARG A 77 -9.57 -4.03 4.05
N THR A 78 -9.70 -2.82 4.61
CA THR A 78 -10.87 -2.40 5.41
C THR A 78 -12.17 -2.46 4.60
N ALA A 79 -12.13 -2.01 3.33
CA ALA A 79 -13.28 -2.08 2.44
C ALA A 79 -13.69 -3.54 2.19
N ALA A 80 -12.72 -4.42 1.93
CA ALA A 80 -12.99 -5.83 1.68
C ALA A 80 -13.57 -6.55 2.92
N GLU A 81 -13.07 -6.23 4.12
CA GLU A 81 -13.59 -6.76 5.38
C GLU A 81 -15.02 -6.28 5.66
N THR A 82 -15.29 -4.98 5.48
CA THR A 82 -16.61 -4.39 5.71
C THR A 82 -17.67 -5.01 4.80
N VAL A 83 -17.36 -5.17 3.52
CA VAL A 83 -18.28 -5.79 2.55
C VAL A 83 -18.48 -7.27 2.85
N GLY A 84 -17.42 -7.99 3.26
CA GLY A 84 -17.53 -9.38 3.69
C GLY A 84 -18.48 -9.56 4.87
N LEU A 85 -18.32 -8.76 5.92
CA LEU A 85 -19.18 -8.77 7.12
C LEU A 85 -20.65 -8.44 6.79
N ALA A 86 -20.87 -7.47 5.90
CA ALA A 86 -22.21 -7.10 5.48
C ALA A 86 -22.92 -8.25 4.72
N ASP A 87 -22.21 -8.95 3.84
CA ASP A 87 -22.76 -10.10 3.11
C ASP A 87 -23.05 -11.29 4.04
N ASP A 88 -22.16 -11.60 4.98
CA ASP A 88 -22.40 -12.66 5.98
C ASP A 88 -23.62 -12.35 6.85
N THR A 89 -23.79 -11.09 7.26
CA THR A 89 -24.95 -10.64 8.04
C THR A 89 -26.25 -10.76 7.23
N TYR A 90 -26.21 -10.39 5.96
CA TYR A 90 -27.36 -10.53 5.06
C TYR A 90 -27.70 -11.99 4.76
N ALA A 91 -26.69 -12.85 4.57
CA ALA A 91 -26.90 -14.29 4.42
C ALA A 91 -27.50 -14.91 5.69
N ALA A 92 -27.06 -14.48 6.86
CA ALA A 92 -27.62 -14.92 8.14
C ALA A 92 -29.09 -14.49 8.32
N SER A 93 -29.45 -13.27 7.94
CA SER A 93 -30.83 -12.78 8.03
C SER A 93 -31.77 -13.55 7.08
N ILE A 94 -31.36 -13.81 5.83
CA ILE A 94 -32.14 -14.63 4.89
C ILE A 94 -32.36 -16.05 5.45
N ARG A 95 -31.31 -16.71 5.98
CA ARG A 95 -31.44 -18.05 6.58
C ARG A 95 -32.38 -18.04 7.77
N ALA A 96 -32.32 -17.03 8.62
CA ALA A 96 -33.23 -16.88 9.75
C ALA A 96 -34.67 -16.73 9.28
N THR A 97 -34.93 -15.95 8.23
CA THR A 97 -36.27 -15.79 7.64
C THR A 97 -36.77 -17.09 6.99
N LEU A 98 -35.93 -17.80 6.25
CA LEU A 98 -36.30 -19.07 5.60
C LEU A 98 -36.54 -20.20 6.61
N ASN A 99 -35.83 -20.22 7.73
CA ASN A 99 -36.01 -21.21 8.80
C ASN A 99 -37.16 -20.86 9.76
N MET A 100 -37.88 -19.76 9.52
CA MET A 100 -39.03 -19.31 10.31
C MET A 100 -40.39 -19.58 9.61
N GLU A 101 -40.43 -20.29 8.49
CA GLU A 101 -41.70 -20.77 7.92
C GLU A 101 -42.34 -21.84 8.85
N PRO A 102 -43.61 -21.67 9.27
CA PRO A 102 -44.37 -22.67 10.01
C PRO A 102 -44.78 -23.88 9.17
#